data_AF-A0A4Q5YWG6-F1
#
_entry.id   AF-A0A4Q5YWG6-F1
#
_cell.length_a   1.000
_cell.length_b   1.000
_cell.length_c   1.000
_cell.angle_alpha   90.00
_cell.angle_beta   90.00
_cell.angle_gamma   90.00
#
_symmetry.space_group_name_H-M   'P 1'
#
loop_
_entity.id
_entity.type
_entity.pdbx_description
1 polymer ?
#
loop_
_entity_poly.entity_id
_entity_poly.type
_entity_poly.pdbx_seq_one_letter_code
_entity_poly.pdbx_strand_id
1 'polypeptide(L)'
;MGKEQMVSALIRIHLLETDLELKQLPADSANAIFKKEEKEILDSLKIDEKQFRNSYDFYIRHPEYLDIIYTTVIDSLSLREAIAMQKESGDTVATAPPA
;
A
#
# COMPACT_ATOMS: atom_id res chain seq x y z
N MET A 1 4.12 3.87 17.42
CA MET A 1 3.56 4.87 16.48
C MET A 1 2.05 4.87 16.60
N GLY A 2 1.36 5.89 16.05
CA GLY A 2 -0.10 5.95 16.09
C GLY A 2 -0.78 5.08 15.03
N LYS A 3 -2.11 4.88 15.15
CA LYS A 3 -2.89 4.10 14.20
C LYS A 3 -2.85 4.68 12.78
N GLU A 4 -2.96 6.00 12.64
CA GLU A 4 -2.93 6.69 11.34
C GLU A 4 -1.61 6.49 10.59
N GLN A 5 -0.49 6.51 11.32
CA GLN A 5 0.83 6.22 10.76
C GLN A 5 0.94 4.75 10.33
N MET A 6 0.38 3.83 11.11
CA MET A 6 0.31 2.41 10.74
C MET A 6 -0.51 2.20 9.47
N VAL A 7 -1.72 2.78 9.40
CA VAL A 7 -2.59 2.71 8.22
C VAL A 7 -1.86 3.25 6.99
N SER A 8 -1.22 4.41 7.10
CA SER A 8 -0.46 5.01 6.00
C SER A 8 0.71 4.14 5.53
N ALA A 9 1.42 3.49 6.46
CA ALA A 9 2.50 2.58 6.14
C ALA A 9 1.99 1.32 5.43
N LEU A 10 0.96 0.65 5.97
CA LEU A 10 0.40 -0.58 5.41
C LEU A 10 -0.20 -0.38 4.03
N ILE A 11 -0.91 0.73 3.79
CA ILE A 11 -1.42 1.06 2.45
C ILE A 11 -0.26 1.13 1.45
N ARG A 12 0.83 1.82 1.78
CA ARG A 12 1.97 1.98 0.87
C ARG A 12 2.74 0.68 0.66
N ILE A 13 2.88 -0.13 1.71
CA ILE A 13 3.52 -1.45 1.63
C ILE A 13 2.71 -2.37 0.72
N HIS A 14 1.39 -2.47 0.89
CA HIS A 14 0.57 -3.31 0.02
C HIS A 14 0.58 -2.85 -1.45
N LEU A 15 0.56 -1.54 -1.70
CA LEU A 15 0.70 -1.02 -3.06
C LEU A 15 2.05 -1.38 -3.68
N LEU A 16 3.14 -1.35 -2.89
CA LEU A 16 4.45 -1.79 -3.33
C LEU A 16 4.48 -3.29 -3.64
N GLU A 17 3.88 -4.12 -2.79
CA GLU A 17 3.79 -5.58 -3.01
C GLU A 17 3.07 -5.88 -4.33
N THR A 18 1.91 -5.26 -4.57
CA THR A 18 1.15 -5.43 -5.81
C THR A 18 1.94 -4.94 -7.02
N ASP A 19 2.61 -3.79 -6.95
CA ASP A 19 3.45 -3.29 -8.06
C ASP A 19 4.60 -4.26 -8.39
N LEU A 20 5.24 -4.83 -7.38
CA LEU A 20 6.29 -5.83 -7.58
C LEU A 20 5.76 -7.15 -8.15
N GLU A 21 4.59 -7.59 -7.70
CA GLU A 21 3.91 -8.78 -8.21
C GLU A 21 3.56 -8.63 -9.69
N LEU A 22 3.02 -7.47 -10.09
CA LEU A 22 2.67 -7.16 -11.48
C LEU A 22 3.90 -7.13 -12.40
N LYS A 23 5.08 -6.77 -11.87
CA LYS A 23 6.34 -6.76 -12.62
C LYS A 23 6.93 -8.14 -12.87
N GLN A 24 6.39 -9.19 -12.24
CA GLN A 24 6.82 -10.60 -12.42
C GLN A 24 8.35 -10.79 -12.31
N LEU A 25 8.97 -10.10 -11.36
CA LEU A 25 10.42 -10.15 -11.16
C LEU A 25 10.85 -11.48 -10.51
N PRO A 26 12.10 -11.93 -10.71
CA PRO A 26 12.67 -13.00 -9.91
C PRO A 26 12.58 -12.68 -8.41
N ALA A 27 12.30 -13.69 -7.59
CA ALA A 27 12.04 -13.51 -6.15
C ALA A 27 13.15 -12.75 -5.43
N ASP A 28 14.42 -13.03 -5.74
CA ASP A 28 15.56 -12.34 -5.13
C ASP A 28 15.61 -10.85 -5.51
N SER A 29 15.28 -10.53 -6.76
CA SER A 29 15.20 -9.14 -7.24
C SER A 29 14.02 -8.40 -6.63
N ALA A 30 12.85 -9.03 -6.58
CA ALA A 30 11.67 -8.48 -5.92
C ALA A 30 11.95 -8.18 -4.44
N ASN A 31 12.58 -9.11 -3.71
CA ASN A 31 12.96 -8.93 -2.32
C ASN A 31 13.95 -7.79 -2.09
N ALA A 32 14.96 -7.65 -2.96
CA ALA A 32 15.95 -6.57 -2.85
C ALA A 32 15.30 -5.20 -3.07
N ILE A 33 14.40 -5.09 -4.06
CA ILE A 33 13.66 -3.86 -4.33
C ILE A 33 12.69 -3.57 -3.18
N PHE A 34 11.92 -4.57 -2.73
CA PHE A 34 10.98 -4.41 -1.62
C PHE A 34 11.67 -3.81 -0.38
N LYS A 35 12.81 -4.36 0.05
CA LYS A 35 13.53 -3.85 1.23
C LYS A 35 14.00 -2.40 1.08
N LYS A 36 14.44 -2.02 -0.13
CA LYS A 36 14.86 -0.65 -0.41
C LYS A 36 13.66 0.30 -0.34
N GLU A 37 12.58 -0.04 -1.02
CA GLU A 37 11.38 0.80 -1.12
C GLU A 37 10.60 0.85 0.20
N GLU A 38 10.52 -0.25 0.95
CA GLU A 38 9.95 -0.30 2.31
C GLU A 38 10.67 0.70 3.22
N LYS A 39 12.00 0.72 3.19
CA LYS A 39 12.79 1.70 3.95
C LYS A 39 12.47 3.13 3.52
N GLU A 40 12.39 3.41 2.22
CA GLU A 40 12.03 4.74 1.72
C GLU A 40 10.59 5.15 2.13
N ILE A 41 9.66 4.19 2.19
CA ILE A 41 8.29 4.40 2.70
C ILE A 41 8.32 4.81 4.17
N LEU A 42 9.05 4.08 5.01
CA LEU A 42 9.15 4.37 6.43
C LEU A 42 9.85 5.71 6.69
N ASP A 43 10.96 5.98 5.98
CA ASP A 43 11.71 7.24 6.08
C ASP A 43 10.84 8.44 5.70
N SER A 44 10.07 8.34 4.62
CA SER A 44 9.16 9.42 4.19
C SER A 44 7.99 9.66 5.15
N LEU A 45 7.60 8.66 5.95
CA LEU A 45 6.63 8.80 7.04
C LEU A 45 7.29 9.22 8.37
N LYS A 46 8.62 9.39 8.39
CA LYS A 46 9.43 9.65 9.60
C LYS A 46 9.24 8.57 10.67
N ILE A 47 9.14 7.32 10.23
CA ILE A 47 8.97 6.16 11.10
C ILE A 47 10.28 5.37 11.10
N ASP A 48 10.79 5.07 12.30
CA ASP A 48 11.93 4.18 12.46
C ASP A 48 11.49 2.71 12.29
N GLU A 49 12.33 1.89 11.67
CA GLU A 49 12.03 0.47 11.37
C GLU A 49 11.74 -0.36 12.64
N LYS A 50 12.48 -0.10 13.73
CA LYS A 50 12.23 -0.74 15.02
C LYS A 50 10.93 -0.23 15.64
N GLN A 51 10.64 1.07 15.51
CA GLN A 51 9.36 1.64 15.96
C GLN A 51 8.17 1.03 15.22
N PHE A 52 8.29 0.84 13.90
CA PHE A 52 7.30 0.18 13.06
C PHE A 52 7.03 -1.24 13.57
N ARG A 53 8.06 -2.10 13.64
CA ARG A 53 7.96 -3.48 14.14
C ARG A 53 7.33 -3.57 15.52
N ASN A 54 7.81 -2.79 16.48
CA ASN A 54 7.29 -2.81 17.85
C ASN A 54 5.79 -2.45 17.89
N SER A 55 5.37 -1.51 17.05
CA SER A 55 3.97 -1.10 16.98
C SER A 55 3.12 -2.16 16.26
N TYR A 56 3.65 -2.77 15.21
CA TYR A 56 3.00 -3.90 14.52
C TYR A 56 2.76 -5.08 15.47
N ASP A 57 3.79 -5.49 16.20
CA ASP A 57 3.69 -6.53 17.23
C ASP A 57 2.68 -6.17 18.33
N PHE A 58 2.61 -4.89 18.70
CA PHE A 58 1.60 -4.41 19.63
C PHE A 58 0.19 -4.62 19.05
N TYR A 59 -0.09 -4.18 17.82
CA TYR A 59 -1.42 -4.31 17.23
C TYR A 59 -1.80 -5.78 16.99
N ILE A 60 -0.86 -6.66 16.62
CA ILE A 60 -1.13 -8.11 16.51
C ILE A 60 -1.65 -8.69 17.84
N ARG A 61 -1.11 -8.24 18.97
CA ARG A 61 -1.54 -8.67 20.30
C ARG A 61 -2.83 -8.01 20.79
N HIS A 62 -3.35 -7.03 20.06
CA HIS A 62 -4.56 -6.27 20.40
C HIS A 62 -5.50 -6.24 19.17
N PRO A 63 -6.21 -7.35 18.91
CA PRO A 63 -7.04 -7.52 17.72
C PRO A 63 -8.05 -6.39 17.50
N GLU A 64 -8.57 -5.78 18.56
CA GLU A 64 -9.51 -4.66 18.49
C GLU A 64 -8.92 -3.42 17.81
N TYR A 65 -7.62 -3.18 17.95
CA TYR A 65 -6.95 -2.10 17.24
C TYR A 65 -6.53 -2.51 15.85
N LEU A 66 -6.12 -3.77 15.68
CA LEU A 66 -5.74 -4.33 14.40
C LEU A 66 -6.91 -4.31 13.41
N ASP A 67 -8.11 -4.69 13.86
CA ASP A 67 -9.33 -4.70 13.07
C ASP A 67 -9.69 -3.30 12.53
N ILE A 68 -9.59 -2.28 13.39
CA ILE A 68 -9.81 -0.88 12.99
C ILE A 68 -8.78 -0.45 11.94
N ILE A 69 -7.52 -0.80 12.14
CA ILE A 69 -6.42 -0.47 11.21
C ILE A 69 -6.70 -1.13 9.86
N TYR A 70 -6.96 -2.45 9.83
CA TYR A 70 -7.17 -3.17 8.58
C TYR A 70 -8.47 -2.78 7.87
N THR A 71 -9.55 -2.50 8.60
CA THR A 71 -10.78 -1.95 8.01
C THR A 71 -10.46 -0.66 7.25
N THR A 72 -9.72 0.26 7.87
CA THR A 72 -9.33 1.53 7.24
C THR A 72 -8.43 1.32 6.03
N VAL A 73 -7.51 0.34 6.09
CA VAL A 73 -6.62 -0.01 4.96
C VAL A 73 -7.44 -0.53 3.78
N ILE A 74 -8.35 -1.48 4.02
CA ILE A 74 -9.22 -2.08 2.99
C ILE A 74 -10.11 -1.01 2.35
N ASP A 75 -10.74 -0.16 3.16
CA ASP A 75 -11.58 0.94 2.67
C ASP A 75 -10.78 1.89 1.77
N SER A 76 -9.55 2.23 2.16
CA SER A 76 -8.68 3.11 1.37
C SER A 76 -8.25 2.49 0.04
N LEU A 77 -7.90 1.21 0.05
CA LEU A 77 -7.53 0.48 -1.18
C LEU A 77 -8.73 0.35 -2.12
N SER A 78 -9.90 0.00 -1.60
CA SER A 78 -11.14 -0.12 -2.36
C SER A 78 -11.55 1.21 -3.01
N LEU A 79 -11.41 2.31 -2.28
CA LEU A 79 -11.66 3.65 -2.83
C LEU A 79 -10.71 3.99 -3.98
N ARG A 80 -9.42 3.66 -3.83
CA ARG A 80 -8.41 3.90 -4.89
C ARG A 80 -8.69 3.07 -6.13
N GLU A 81 -9.08 1.81 -5.96
CA GLU A 81 -9.48 0.93 -7.05
C GLU A 81 -10.70 1.49 -7.80
N ALA A 82 -11.75 1.89 -7.08
CA ALA A 82 -12.95 2.48 -7.69
C ALA A 82 -12.61 3.75 -8.49
N ILE A 83 -11.74 4.63 -7.96
CA ILE A 83 -11.29 5.83 -8.68
C ILE A 83 -10.49 5.46 -9.94
N ALA A 84 -9.62 4.44 -9.87
CA ALA A 84 -8.87 3.97 -11.02
C ALA A 84 -9.79 3.43 -12.13
N MET A 85 -10.78 2.60 -11.78
CA MET A 85 -11.76 2.06 -12.73
C MET A 85 -12.63 3.15 -13.38
N GLN A 86 -13.02 4.18 -12.61
CA GLN A 86 -13.77 5.33 -13.15
C GLN A 86 -12.93 6.13 -14.15
N LYS A 87 -11.64 6.31 -13.88
CA LYS A 87 -10.72 7.00 -14.80
C LYS A 87 -10.60 6.26 -16.13
N GLU A 88 -10.46 4.94 -16.10
CA GLU A 88 -10.39 4.12 -17.32
C GLU A 88 -11.69 4.18 -18.14
N SER A 89 -12.84 4.23 -17.47
CA SER A 89 -14.14 4.36 -18.13
C SER A 89 -14.33 5.73 -18.81
N GLY A 90 -13.73 6.79 -18.26
CA GLY A 90 -13.79 8.16 -18.81
C GLY A 90 -12.91 8.39 -20.04
N ASP A 91 -11.80 7.66 -20.19
CA ASP A 91 -10.86 7.83 -21.30
C ASP A 91 -11.27 7.09 -22.60
N THR A 92 -12.22 6.15 -22.56
CA THR A 92 -12.66 5.39 -23.74
C THR A 92 -13.53 6.16 -24.75
N VAL A 93 -13.90 7.41 -24.49
CA VAL A 93 -14.78 8.20 -25.40
C VAL A 93 -13.99 9.07 -26.39
N ALA A 94 -12.68 9.25 -26.25
CA ALA A 94 -11.93 10.28 -26.99
C ALA A 94 -11.06 9.80 -28.17
N THR A 95 -11.11 8.54 -28.60
CA THR A 95 -10.27 8.04 -29.72
C THR A 95 -11.04 7.19 -30.74
N ALA A 96 -12.02 7.79 -31.43
CA ALA A 96 -12.47 7.30 -32.72
C ALA A 96 -11.91 8.21 -33.83
N PRO A 97 -11.06 7.72 -34.76
CA PRO A 97 -10.59 8.54 -35.88
C PRO A 97 -11.75 8.81 -36.86
N PRO A 98 -11.88 10.03 -37.42
CA PRO A 98 -12.81 10.27 -38.51
C PRO A 98 -12.33 9.53 -39.77
N ALA A 99 -13.25 8.79 -40.38
CA ALA A 99 -13.10 8.08 -41.64
C ALA A 99 -12.99 9.02 -42.85
#